data_AF-A0A533BGA4-F1
#
_entry.id   AF-A0A533BGA4-F1
#
_cell.length_a   1.000
_cell.length_b   1.000
_cell.length_c   1.000
_cell.angle_alpha   90.00
_cell.angle_beta   90.00
_cell.angle_gamma   90.00
#
_symmetry.space_group_name_H-M   'P 1'
#
loop_
_entity.id
_entity.type
_entity.pdbx_description
1 polymer ?
#
loop_
_entity_poly.entity_id
_entity_poly.type
_entity_poly.pdbx_seq_one_letter_code
_entity_poly.pdbx_strand_id
1 'polypeptide(L)'
;MTKEEVYEAALQELHRIEEGTSTIELIAGDILLGDVQYRTSNGWTFVVLSDGAVWDYIHSITVPSGEQLKIWPGTGEDECAALGLLQDYHPPGEQSKSIWGLL
;
A
#
# COMPACT_ATOMS: atom_id res chain seq x y z
N MET A 1 9.27 -16.30 -1.37
CA MET A 1 9.53 -15.42 -0.22
C MET A 1 8.67 -15.89 0.93
N THR A 2 9.12 -15.78 2.16
CA THR A 2 8.25 -15.95 3.32
C THR A 2 7.30 -14.74 3.40
N LYS A 3 6.22 -14.90 4.16
CA LYS A 3 5.28 -13.81 4.41
C LYS A 3 5.95 -12.61 5.08
N GLU A 4 6.89 -12.85 5.99
CA GLU A 4 7.69 -11.82 6.67
C GLU A 4 8.60 -11.07 5.69
N GLU A 5 9.28 -11.78 4.78
CA GLU A 5 10.13 -11.16 3.74
C GLU A 5 9.31 -10.24 2.82
N VAL A 6 8.09 -10.64 2.45
CA VAL A 6 7.18 -9.81 1.65
C VAL A 6 6.80 -8.54 2.41
N TYR A 7 6.56 -8.63 3.72
CA TYR A 7 6.21 -7.46 4.53
C TYR A 7 7.35 -6.48 4.71
N GLU A 8 8.54 -6.96 5.03
CA GLU A 8 9.72 -6.10 5.13
C GLU A 8 9.98 -5.37 3.80
N ALA A 9 9.86 -6.08 2.68
CA ALA A 9 10.03 -5.48 1.37
C ALA A 9 8.91 -4.49 1.02
N ALA A 10 7.66 -4.76 1.43
CA ALA A 10 6.55 -3.82 1.28
C ALA A 10 6.77 -2.54 2.10
N LEU A 11 7.21 -2.65 3.36
CA LEU A 11 7.53 -1.50 4.22
C LEU A 11 8.68 -0.68 3.62
N GLN A 12 9.72 -1.34 3.10
CA GLN A 12 10.80 -0.64 2.40
C GLN A 12 10.29 0.11 1.16
N GLU A 13 9.35 -0.46 0.41
CA GLU A 13 8.77 0.21 -0.74
C GLU A 13 7.95 1.44 -0.33
N LEU A 14 7.15 1.33 0.74
CA LEU A 14 6.42 2.47 1.29
C LEU A 14 7.37 3.58 1.74
N HIS A 15 8.49 3.21 2.38
CA HIS A 15 9.52 4.18 2.74
C HIS A 15 10.15 4.87 1.53
N ARG A 16 10.41 4.13 0.43
CA ARG A 16 10.89 4.73 -0.82
C ARG A 16 9.91 5.74 -1.40
N ILE A 17 8.60 5.47 -1.26
CA ILE A 17 7.56 6.42 -1.66
C ILE A 17 7.66 7.70 -0.83
N GLU A 18 7.81 7.58 0.50
CA GLU A 18 7.98 8.71 1.40
C GLU A 18 9.23 9.53 1.13
N GLU A 19 10.33 8.88 0.75
CA GLU A 19 11.59 9.55 0.36
C GLU A 19 11.53 10.16 -1.05
N GLY A 20 10.45 9.91 -1.81
CA GLY A 20 10.33 10.32 -3.21
C GLY A 20 11.23 9.54 -4.18
N THR A 21 11.78 8.40 -3.75
CA THR A 21 12.62 7.51 -4.58
C THR A 21 11.82 6.44 -5.31
N SER A 22 10.55 6.24 -4.93
CA SER A 22 9.56 5.48 -5.68
C SER A 22 8.32 6.35 -5.91
N THR A 23 7.75 6.29 -7.12
CA THR A 23 6.50 6.99 -7.46
C THR A 23 5.33 6.03 -7.42
N ILE A 24 4.12 6.51 -7.20
CA ILE A 24 2.91 5.70 -7.34
C ILE A 24 1.98 6.24 -8.43
N GLU A 25 1.27 5.33 -9.09
CA GLU A 25 0.22 5.63 -10.07
C GLU A 25 -1.10 4.98 -9.63
N LEU A 26 -2.21 5.69 -9.83
CA LEU A 26 -3.54 5.10 -9.70
C LEU A 26 -3.82 4.23 -10.92
N ILE A 27 -4.04 2.93 -10.71
CA ILE A 27 -4.30 1.99 -11.81
C ILE A 27 -5.75 1.52 -11.89
N ALA A 28 -6.49 1.53 -10.77
CA ALA A 28 -7.90 1.17 -10.72
C ALA A 28 -8.57 1.67 -9.43
N GLY A 29 -9.90 1.73 -9.44
CA GLY A 29 -10.72 2.13 -8.29
C GLY A 29 -11.18 3.58 -8.33
N ASP A 30 -12.20 3.87 -7.54
CA ASP A 30 -12.70 5.23 -7.31
C ASP A 30 -12.20 5.68 -5.95
N ILE A 31 -11.41 6.76 -5.93
CA ILE A 31 -10.86 7.35 -4.71
C ILE A 31 -11.98 7.72 -3.73
N LEU A 32 -13.19 8.00 -4.22
CA LEU A 32 -14.29 8.42 -3.37
C LEU A 32 -14.94 7.25 -2.62
N LEU A 33 -14.81 6.01 -3.08
CA LEU A 33 -15.53 4.85 -2.53
C LEU A 33 -14.81 3.52 -2.86
N GLY A 34 -14.09 2.97 -1.87
CA GLY A 34 -13.75 1.53 -1.83
C GLY A 34 -12.28 1.19 -2.10
N ASP A 35 -12.07 0.05 -2.78
CA ASP A 35 -10.75 -0.52 -3.05
C ASP A 35 -10.05 0.23 -4.18
N VAL A 36 -9.08 1.07 -3.81
CA VAL A 36 -8.26 1.85 -4.74
C VAL A 36 -6.93 1.14 -4.95
N GLN A 37 -6.55 0.92 -6.21
CA GLN A 37 -5.33 0.22 -6.56
C GLN A 37 -4.27 1.19 -7.04
N TYR A 38 -3.13 1.16 -6.38
CA TYR A 38 -1.95 1.92 -6.74
C TYR A 38 -0.82 1.00 -7.16
N ARG A 39 -0.07 1.39 -8.20
CA ARG A 39 1.15 0.71 -8.59
C ARG A 39 2.35 1.60 -8.36
N THR A 40 3.43 1.04 -7.83
CA THR A 40 4.68 1.78 -7.66
C THR A 40 5.59 1.64 -8.87
N SER A 41 6.56 2.54 -9.02
CA SER A 41 7.59 2.44 -10.07
C SER A 41 8.43 1.15 -9.99
N ASN A 42 8.46 0.49 -8.83
CA ASN A 42 9.14 -0.79 -8.63
C ASN A 42 8.24 -2.01 -8.87
N GLY A 43 7.00 -1.80 -9.35
CA GLY A 43 6.09 -2.86 -9.75
C GLY A 43 5.24 -3.45 -8.62
N TRP A 44 5.32 -2.89 -7.41
CA TRP A 44 4.41 -3.26 -6.31
C TRP A 44 3.02 -2.73 -6.60
N THR A 45 1.99 -3.49 -6.23
CA THR A 45 0.60 -3.00 -6.28
C THR A 45 -0.01 -3.03 -4.89
N PHE A 46 -0.54 -1.91 -4.43
CA PHE A 46 -1.22 -1.77 -3.15
C PHE A 46 -2.71 -1.52 -3.41
N VAL A 47 -3.56 -2.33 -2.78
CA VAL A 47 -4.99 -2.07 -2.71
C VAL A 47 -5.24 -1.39 -1.37
N VAL A 48 -5.76 -0.18 -1.43
CA VAL A 48 -6.04 0.69 -0.28
C VAL A 48 -7.54 0.84 -0.17
N LEU A 49 -8.09 0.68 1.02
CA LEU A 49 -9.46 1.10 1.26
C LEU A 49 -9.47 2.62 1.47
N SER A 50 -10.30 3.33 0.71
CA SER A 50 -10.54 4.75 0.90
C SER A 50 -12.02 5.02 1.14
N ASP A 51 -12.30 5.80 2.18
CA ASP A 51 -13.62 6.34 2.51
C ASP A 51 -13.92 7.69 1.84
N GLY A 52 -13.07 8.12 0.90
CA GLY A 52 -13.23 9.34 0.12
C GLY A 52 -12.62 10.60 0.73
N ALA A 53 -12.05 10.53 1.93
CA ALA A 53 -11.32 11.65 2.53
C ALA A 53 -9.81 11.43 2.53
N VAL A 54 -9.36 10.21 2.84
CA VAL A 54 -7.94 9.82 2.98
C VAL A 54 -7.75 8.36 2.57
N TRP A 55 -6.49 7.92 2.41
CA TRP A 55 -6.17 6.50 2.47
C TRP A 55 -6.44 6.03 3.90
N ASP A 56 -7.30 5.03 4.08
CA ASP A 56 -7.60 4.51 5.41
C ASP A 56 -6.62 3.41 5.81
N TYR A 57 -6.45 2.40 4.96
CA TYR A 57 -5.53 1.29 5.24
C TYR A 57 -5.21 0.46 4.01
N ILE A 58 -4.06 -0.22 4.03
CA ILE A 58 -3.68 -1.18 2.99
C ILE A 58 -4.48 -2.49 3.19
N HIS A 59 -5.36 -2.79 2.24
CA HIS A 59 -6.18 -3.99 2.23
C HIS A 59 -5.41 -5.23 1.74
N SER A 60 -4.64 -5.09 0.66
CA SER A 60 -3.80 -6.16 0.12
C SER A 60 -2.63 -5.61 -0.70
N ILE A 61 -1.61 -6.45 -0.89
CA ILE A 61 -0.39 -6.13 -1.61
C ILE A 61 -0.18 -7.19 -2.68
N THR A 62 0.27 -6.78 -3.86
CA THR A 62 0.81 -7.67 -4.89
C THR A 62 2.28 -7.34 -5.08
N VAL A 63 3.15 -8.32 -4.86
CA VAL A 63 4.60 -8.16 -5.06
C VAL A 63 4.90 -8.05 -6.57
N PRO A 64 6.08 -7.54 -6.97
CA PRO A 64 6.44 -7.41 -8.38
C PRO A 64 6.45 -8.73 -9.17
N SER A 65 6.64 -9.88 -8.50
CA SER A 65 6.51 -11.20 -9.12
C SER A 65 5.06 -11.65 -9.35
N GLY A 66 4.06 -10.86 -8.94
CA GLY A 66 2.64 -11.12 -9.14
C GLY A 66 1.94 -11.89 -8.01
N GLU A 67 2.64 -12.28 -6.95
CA GLU A 67 2.04 -12.93 -5.79
C GLU A 67 1.26 -11.92 -4.94
N GLN A 68 0.03 -12.25 -4.56
CA GLN A 68 -0.84 -11.37 -3.77
C GLN A 68 -0.94 -11.84 -2.32
N LEU A 69 -0.80 -10.87 -1.41
CA LEU A 69 -0.91 -11.03 0.03
C LEU A 69 -2.04 -10.15 0.58
N LYS A 70 -3.02 -10.76 1.23
CA LYS A 70 -4.14 -10.04 1.87
C LYS A 70 -3.76 -9.64 3.30
N ILE A 71 -4.10 -8.41 3.67
CA ILE A 71 -3.69 -7.77 4.93
C ILE A 71 -4.89 -7.53 5.88
N TRP A 72 -6.09 -7.20 5.36
CA TRP A 72 -7.30 -6.86 6.16
C TRP A 72 -8.25 -8.06 6.40
N PRO A 73 -9.00 -8.13 7.53
CA PRO A 73 -9.02 -9.33 8.35
C PRO A 73 -10.22 -10.23 8.10
N GLY A 74 -9.95 -11.53 8.17
CA GLY A 74 -10.95 -12.57 8.37
C GLY A 74 -10.45 -13.76 9.18
N THR A 75 -9.17 -13.85 9.52
CA THR A 75 -8.60 -14.98 10.26
C THR A 75 -7.65 -14.43 11.32
N GLY A 76 -8.03 -14.54 12.58
CA GLY A 76 -7.28 -14.05 13.75
C GLY A 76 -6.01 -14.85 14.06
N GLU A 77 -5.18 -15.12 13.04
CA GLU A 77 -3.95 -15.91 13.15
C GLU A 77 -2.69 -15.15 12.69
N ASP A 78 -2.80 -13.90 12.25
CA ASP A 78 -1.68 -13.16 11.65
C ASP A 78 -1.16 -12.03 12.55
N GLU A 79 -0.66 -12.39 13.73
CA GLU A 79 -0.04 -11.48 14.71
C GLU A 79 1.43 -11.13 14.37
N CYS A 80 1.75 -10.82 13.11
CA CYS A 80 3.05 -10.20 12.84
C CYS A 80 2.98 -8.73 13.28
N ALA A 81 3.85 -8.25 14.17
CA ALA A 81 3.83 -6.83 14.57
C ALA A 81 3.95 -5.86 13.37
N ALA A 82 4.66 -6.27 12.31
CA ALA A 82 4.78 -5.51 11.07
C ALA A 82 3.48 -5.45 10.25
N LEU A 83 2.57 -6.42 10.44
CA LEU A 83 1.27 -6.43 9.77
C LEU A 83 0.36 -5.30 10.25
N GLY A 84 0.38 -5.03 11.57
CA GLY A 84 -0.32 -3.88 12.13
C GLY A 84 0.19 -2.56 11.55
N LEU A 85 1.52 -2.41 11.40
CA LEU A 85 2.11 -1.20 10.82
C LEU A 85 1.69 -0.94 9.36
N LEU A 86 1.53 -2.00 8.56
CA LEU A 86 1.06 -1.88 7.18
C LEU A 86 -0.44 -1.58 7.10
N GLN A 87 -1.24 -2.17 8.00
CA GLN A 87 -2.67 -1.85 8.13
C GLN A 87 -2.84 -0.38 8.47
N ASP A 88 -2.05 0.15 9.40
CA ASP A 88 -2.13 1.54 9.86
C ASP A 88 -1.34 2.52 8.96
N TYR A 89 -0.87 2.08 7.78
CA TYR A 89 -0.09 2.95 6.91
C TYR A 89 -0.97 4.02 6.26
N HIS A 90 -0.72 5.27 6.65
CA HIS A 90 -1.28 6.45 6.02
C HIS A 90 -0.19 7.23 5.28
N PRO A 91 -0.39 7.53 4.00
CA PRO A 91 0.57 8.30 3.25
C PRO A 91 0.55 9.79 3.68
N PRO A 92 1.69 10.52 3.62
CA PRO A 92 1.77 11.91 4.06
C PRO A 92 0.83 12.87 3.29
N GLY A 93 0.04 13.69 4.01
CA GLY A 93 -1.08 14.48 3.45
C GLY A 93 -0.75 15.53 2.37
N GLU A 94 0.51 15.80 2.04
CA GLU A 94 0.93 16.75 0.99
C GLU A 94 1.05 16.10 -0.41
N GLN A 95 0.25 15.08 -0.70
CA GLN A 95 0.31 14.37 -1.97
C GLN A 95 -0.54 15.00 -3.05
N SER A 96 0.08 15.21 -4.21
CA SER A 96 -0.61 15.62 -5.42
C SER A 96 -1.61 14.54 -5.85
N LYS A 97 -2.88 14.94 -5.99
CA LYS A 97 -4.02 14.09 -6.42
C LYS A 97 -3.92 13.59 -7.87
N SER A 98 -2.83 13.88 -8.58
CA SER A 98 -2.69 13.65 -10.02
C SER A 98 -1.38 12.97 -10.43
N ILE A 99 -0.30 13.12 -9.66
CA ILE A 99 1.01 12.47 -9.86
C ILE A 99 1.64 12.40 -8.47
N TRP A 100 2.10 11.23 -8.06
CA TRP A 100 2.69 11.05 -6.75
C TRP A 100 4.22 11.07 -6.78
N GLY A 101 4.77 11.99 -5.99
CA GLY A 101 6.17 12.23 -5.66
C GLY A 101 6.22 13.44 -4.71
N LEU A 102 7.22 13.51 -3.83
CA LEU A 102 7.44 14.71 -3.01
C LEU A 102 7.64 15.93 -3.93
N LEU A 103 7.03 17.07 -3.59
CA LEU A 103 7.43 18.38 -4.10
C LEU A 103 8.60 18.94 -3.29
#